data_AF-A0A2V8R5H2-F1
#
_entry.id   AF-A0A2V8R5H2-F1
#
_cell.length_a   1.000
_cell.length_b   1.000
_cell.length_c   1.000
_cell.angle_alpha   90.00
_cell.angle_beta   90.00
_cell.angle_gamma   90.00
#
_symmetry.space_group_name_H-M   'P 1'
#
loop_
_entity.id
_entity.type
_entity.pdbx_description
1 polymer ?
#
loop_
_entity_poly.entity_id
_entity_poly.type
_entity_poly.pdbx_seq_one_letter_code
_entity_poly.pdbx_strand_id
1 'polypeptide(L)'
;MKLSMNNLKKLSIAFVILPLLALVLLGPSPRATRAAADDFDAAATFKAKCAMCHGADASKKLDATKADDVLVETVLKGRDAAPIKMPSYEAKGMTADQAKALVAYVKSLKK
;
A
#
# COMPACT_ATOMS: atom_id res chain seq x y z
N MET A 1 54.16 21.35 12.78
CA MET A 1 53.75 20.04 12.23
C MET A 1 53.97 20.07 10.71
N LYS A 2 55.04 19.45 10.19
CA LYS A 2 55.38 19.48 8.75
C LYS A 2 54.68 18.29 8.06
N LEU A 3 53.50 18.51 7.49
CA LEU A 3 52.88 17.50 6.63
C LEU A 3 53.64 17.47 5.29
N SER A 4 54.26 16.34 4.97
CA SER A 4 54.93 16.12 3.68
C SER A 4 53.90 16.09 2.53
N MET A 5 54.28 16.65 1.38
CA MET A 5 53.41 16.86 0.21
C MET A 5 52.73 15.58 -0.31
N ASN A 6 53.37 14.42 -0.11
CA ASN A 6 52.79 13.11 -0.42
C ASN A 6 51.64 12.73 0.53
N ASN A 7 51.72 13.14 1.79
CA ASN A 7 50.66 12.89 2.79
C ASN A 7 49.50 13.85 2.58
N LEU A 8 49.76 15.08 2.11
CA LEU A 8 48.72 16.06 1.76
C LEU A 8 47.91 15.63 0.52
N LYS A 9 48.58 15.05 -0.50
CA LYS A 9 47.90 14.45 -1.67
C LYS A 9 47.01 13.26 -1.29
N LYS A 10 47.49 12.37 -0.42
CA LYS A 10 46.70 11.23 0.11
C LYS A 10 45.51 11.69 0.94
N LEU A 11 45.68 12.76 1.73
CA LEU A 11 44.59 13.36 2.51
C LEU A 11 43.49 13.95 1.61
N SER A 12 43.87 14.62 0.51
CA SER A 12 42.94 15.20 -0.45
C SER A 12 42.15 14.14 -1.23
N ILE A 13 42.78 13.02 -1.57
CA ILE A 13 42.12 11.89 -2.24
C ILE A 13 41.13 11.22 -1.27
N ALA A 14 41.51 11.04 -0.01
CA ALA A 14 40.62 10.49 1.01
C ALA A 14 39.40 11.40 1.26
N PHE A 15 39.56 12.73 1.22
CA PHE A 15 38.48 13.69 1.48
C PHE A 15 37.42 13.73 0.37
N VAL A 16 37.77 13.34 -0.86
CA VAL A 16 36.83 13.28 -2.00
C VAL A 16 36.18 11.90 -2.12
N ILE A 17 36.92 10.82 -1.87
CA ILE A 17 36.41 9.45 -2.04
C ILE A 17 35.47 9.07 -0.88
N LEU A 18 35.72 9.56 0.33
CA LEU A 18 34.91 9.24 1.52
C LEU A 18 33.44 9.72 1.42
N PRO A 19 33.12 10.96 1.00
CA PRO A 19 31.73 11.38 0.83
C PRO A 19 31.05 10.70 -0.38
N LEU A 20 31.80 10.38 -1.44
CA LEU A 20 31.28 9.66 -2.62
C LEU A 20 30.90 8.22 -2.28
N LEU A 21 31.68 7.53 -1.45
CA LEU A 21 31.38 6.17 -1.00
C LEU A 21 30.20 6.14 -0.02
N ALA A 22 30.06 7.16 0.83
CA ALA A 22 28.91 7.32 1.72
C ALA A 22 27.59 7.53 0.95
N LEU A 23 27.62 8.26 -0.18
CA LEU A 23 26.45 8.44 -1.04
C LEU A 23 25.97 7.14 -1.71
N VAL A 24 26.89 6.22 -2.03
CA VAL A 24 26.55 4.91 -2.62
C VAL A 24 25.96 3.97 -1.57
N LEU A 25 26.43 4.03 -0.32
CA LEU A 25 25.93 3.21 0.79
C LEU A 25 24.59 3.71 1.36
N LEU A 26 24.32 5.02 1.29
CA LEU A 26 23.05 5.64 1.74
C LEU A 26 22.11 6.00 0.57
N GLY A 27 22.44 5.60 -0.66
CA GLY A 27 21.55 5.78 -1.80
C GLY A 27 20.21 5.09 -1.58
N PRO A 28 19.10 5.62 -2.15
CA PRO A 28 17.78 5.02 -1.98
C PRO A 28 17.82 3.57 -2.48
N SER A 29 17.53 2.64 -1.57
CA SER A 29 17.37 1.23 -1.93
C SER A 29 16.32 1.12 -3.03
N PRO A 30 16.49 0.28 -4.05
CA PRO A 30 15.40 -0.02 -4.97
C PRO A 30 14.29 -0.65 -4.12
N ARG A 31 13.24 0.13 -3.83
CA ARG A 31 11.98 -0.41 -3.34
C ARG A 31 11.57 -1.41 -4.40
N ALA A 32 11.55 -2.70 -4.05
CA ALA A 32 11.01 -3.73 -4.90
C ALA A 32 9.63 -3.26 -5.38
N THR A 33 9.55 -2.90 -6.66
CA THR A 33 8.30 -2.64 -7.36
C THR A 33 7.63 -3.99 -7.50
N ARG A 34 6.91 -4.39 -6.45
CA ARG A 34 5.91 -5.44 -6.60
C ARG A 34 4.87 -4.91 -7.61
N ALA A 35 4.55 -5.77 -8.56
CA ALA A 35 3.86 -5.43 -9.78
C ALA A 35 2.38 -5.11 -9.51
N ALA A 36 1.93 -3.91 -9.90
CA ALA A 36 0.55 -3.47 -10.16
C ALA A 36 -0.54 -3.65 -9.07
N ALA A 37 -0.32 -4.47 -8.04
CA ALA A 37 -1.17 -4.57 -6.86
C ALA A 37 -0.73 -3.59 -5.74
N ASP A 38 0.49 -3.02 -5.82
CA ASP A 38 1.11 -2.26 -4.74
C ASP A 38 0.71 -0.78 -4.66
N ASP A 39 0.09 -0.23 -5.70
CA ASP A 39 -0.44 1.15 -5.66
C ASP A 39 -1.91 1.21 -5.21
N PHE A 40 -2.58 0.06 -5.03
CA PHE A 40 -3.94 0.05 -4.51
C PHE A 40 -3.95 0.09 -2.98
N ASP A 41 -4.14 1.29 -2.44
CA ASP A 41 -4.34 1.47 -1.00
C ASP A 41 -5.77 1.06 -0.60
N ALA A 42 -5.90 -0.21 -0.18
CA ALA A 42 -7.15 -0.76 0.32
C ALA A 42 -7.67 -0.01 1.56
N ALA A 43 -6.79 0.50 2.42
CA ALA A 43 -7.17 1.21 3.63
C ALA A 43 -7.73 2.60 3.31
N ALA A 44 -7.04 3.37 2.46
CA ALA A 44 -7.52 4.66 2.00
C ALA A 44 -8.81 4.52 1.19
N THR A 45 -8.90 3.50 0.33
CA THR A 45 -10.11 3.23 -0.46
C THR A 45 -11.28 2.87 0.43
N PHE A 46 -11.08 1.98 1.41
CA PHE A 46 -12.11 1.63 2.39
C PHE A 46 -12.60 2.87 3.16
N LYS A 47 -11.66 3.68 3.65
CA LYS A 47 -11.99 4.92 4.37
C LYS A 47 -12.77 5.91 3.50
N ALA A 48 -12.38 6.06 2.24
CA ALA A 48 -12.98 7.04 1.33
C ALA A 48 -14.33 6.60 0.73
N LYS A 49 -14.56 5.29 0.54
CA LYS A 49 -15.70 4.77 -0.23
C LYS A 49 -16.63 3.84 0.55
N CYS A 50 -16.12 3.14 1.56
CA CYS A 50 -16.84 2.04 2.22
C CYS A 50 -17.25 2.40 3.66
N ALA A 51 -16.37 3.09 4.40
CA ALA A 51 -16.52 3.36 5.82
C ALA A 51 -17.78 4.18 6.16
N MET A 52 -18.28 5.00 5.22
CA MET A 52 -19.51 5.76 5.39
C MET A 52 -20.73 4.86 5.68
N CYS A 53 -20.77 3.67 5.10
CA CYS A 53 -21.86 2.70 5.31
C CYS A 53 -21.44 1.54 6.24
N HIS A 54 -20.17 1.13 6.20
CA HIS A 54 -19.66 -0.02 6.93
C HIS A 54 -19.03 0.30 8.30
N GLY A 55 -18.88 1.58 8.64
CA GLY A 55 -18.15 2.03 9.83
C GLY A 55 -16.64 2.03 9.60
N ALA A 56 -15.89 2.72 10.46
CA ALA A 56 -14.44 2.83 10.35
C ALA A 56 -13.71 1.49 10.54
N ASP A 57 -14.34 0.58 11.29
CA ASP A 57 -13.88 -0.75 11.68
C ASP A 57 -14.54 -1.88 10.85
N ALA A 58 -15.32 -1.52 9.81
CA ALA A 58 -16.06 -2.47 8.98
C ALA A 58 -17.06 -3.38 9.72
N SER A 59 -17.43 -3.05 10.95
CA SER A 59 -18.33 -3.87 11.77
C SER A 59 -19.78 -3.80 11.33
N LYS A 60 -20.18 -2.81 10.53
CA LYS A 60 -21.56 -2.68 10.08
C LYS A 60 -21.77 -3.48 8.79
N LYS A 61 -22.76 -4.37 8.81
CA LYS A 61 -23.31 -5.04 7.61
C LYS A 61 -22.28 -5.86 6.80
N LEU A 62 -21.12 -6.17 7.38
CA LEU A 62 -20.18 -7.15 6.85
C LEU A 62 -20.49 -8.54 7.42
N ASP A 63 -20.87 -9.45 6.54
CA ASP A 63 -21.02 -10.86 6.86
C ASP A 63 -19.69 -11.60 6.62
N ALA A 64 -18.84 -11.60 7.63
CA ALA A 64 -17.51 -12.23 7.56
C ALA A 64 -17.56 -13.77 7.55
N THR A 65 -18.74 -14.37 7.68
CA THR A 65 -18.92 -15.83 7.61
C THR A 65 -18.94 -16.34 6.16
N LYS A 66 -19.12 -15.43 5.19
CA LYS A 66 -19.10 -15.79 3.76
C LYS A 66 -17.68 -16.02 3.27
N ALA A 67 -17.57 -16.88 2.25
CA ALA A 67 -16.32 -17.09 1.53
C ALA A 67 -15.82 -15.79 0.88
N ASP A 68 -14.51 -15.65 0.76
CA ASP A 68 -13.88 -14.43 0.23
C ASP A 68 -14.34 -14.12 -1.19
N ASP A 69 -14.50 -15.13 -2.04
CA ASP A 69 -14.98 -14.96 -3.40
C ASP A 69 -16.39 -14.36 -3.45
N VAL A 70 -17.26 -14.75 -2.51
CA VAL A 70 -18.61 -14.19 -2.39
C VAL A 70 -18.56 -12.73 -1.95
N LEU A 71 -17.65 -12.39 -1.04
CA LEU A 71 -17.45 -11.01 -0.60
C LEU A 71 -16.88 -10.13 -1.71
N VAL A 72 -15.91 -10.65 -2.46
CA VAL A 72 -15.30 -9.99 -3.63
C VAL A 72 -16.35 -9.75 -4.69
N GLU A 73 -17.15 -10.76 -5.03
CA GLU A 73 -18.24 -10.63 -5.99
C GLU A 73 -19.28 -9.60 -5.51
N THR A 74 -19.59 -9.58 -4.22
CA THR A 74 -20.49 -8.58 -3.63
C THR A 74 -19.93 -7.16 -3.77
N VAL A 75 -18.62 -6.95 -3.62
CA VAL A 75 -17.98 -5.65 -3.85
C VAL A 75 -18.07 -5.24 -5.32
N LEU A 76 -17.80 -6.16 -6.23
CA LEU A 76 -17.82 -5.89 -7.67
C LEU A 76 -19.23 -5.61 -8.18
N LYS A 77 -20.18 -6.52 -7.93
CA LYS A 77 -21.56 -6.45 -8.43
C LYS A 77 -22.47 -5.57 -7.58
N GLY A 78 -22.08 -5.27 -6.34
CA GLY A 78 -22.94 -4.60 -5.38
C GLY A 78 -24.08 -5.51 -4.90
N ARG A 79 -25.03 -4.93 -4.16
CA ARG A 79 -26.23 -5.62 -3.71
C ARG A 79 -27.41 -4.67 -3.72
N ASP A 80 -28.45 -5.05 -4.44
CA ASP A 80 -29.71 -4.32 -4.48
C ASP A 80 -30.71 -4.89 -3.47
N ALA A 81 -30.41 -4.72 -2.18
CA ALA A 81 -31.29 -5.18 -1.11
C ALA A 81 -31.62 -4.04 -0.14
N ALA A 82 -32.91 -3.88 0.18
CA ALA A 82 -33.36 -2.99 1.24
C ALA A 82 -32.81 -3.44 2.61
N PRO A 83 -32.50 -2.51 3.55
CA PRO A 83 -32.74 -1.07 3.51
C PRO A 83 -31.59 -0.23 2.93
N ILE A 84 -30.42 -0.82 2.61
CA ILE A 84 -29.27 -0.10 2.05
C ILE A 84 -28.75 -0.81 0.81
N LYS A 85 -28.90 -0.14 -0.34
CA LYS A 85 -28.33 -0.55 -1.63
C LYS A 85 -26.81 -0.35 -1.60
N MET A 86 -26.07 -1.43 -1.83
CA MET A 86 -24.62 -1.39 -2.00
C MET A 86 -24.30 -1.21 -3.49
N PRO A 87 -23.56 -0.16 -3.86
CA PRO A 87 -23.25 0.10 -5.27
C PRO A 87 -22.31 -0.99 -5.85
N SER A 88 -22.43 -1.23 -7.15
CA SER A 88 -21.40 -1.96 -7.91
C SER A 88 -20.16 -1.09 -8.05
N TYR A 89 -19.00 -1.64 -7.69
CA TYR A 89 -17.70 -0.99 -7.90
C TYR A 89 -17.03 -1.44 -9.20
N GLU A 90 -17.42 -2.57 -9.76
CA GLU A 90 -16.97 -3.01 -11.09
C GLU A 90 -17.35 -1.98 -12.17
N ALA A 91 -18.60 -1.50 -12.14
CA ALA A 91 -19.06 -0.42 -13.02
C ALA A 91 -18.31 0.92 -12.81
N LYS A 92 -17.54 1.04 -11.72
CA LYS A 92 -16.69 2.20 -11.40
C LYS A 92 -15.21 1.94 -11.69
N GLY A 93 -14.87 0.83 -12.35
CA GLY A 93 -13.52 0.47 -12.74
C GLY A 93 -12.73 -0.30 -11.67
N MET A 94 -13.36 -0.79 -10.60
CA MET A 94 -12.69 -1.64 -9.63
C MET A 94 -12.42 -3.02 -10.21
N THR A 95 -11.17 -3.48 -10.10
CA THR A 95 -10.77 -4.82 -10.55
C THR A 95 -11.02 -5.87 -9.46
N ALA A 96 -11.04 -7.14 -9.86
CA ALA A 96 -11.16 -8.26 -8.93
C ALA A 96 -10.02 -8.28 -7.89
N ASP A 97 -8.80 -7.92 -8.29
CA ASP A 97 -7.65 -7.90 -7.37
C ASP A 97 -7.76 -6.78 -6.33
N GLN A 98 -8.28 -5.61 -6.72
CA GLN A 98 -8.58 -4.52 -5.80
C GLN A 98 -9.70 -4.89 -4.81
N ALA A 99 -10.75 -5.57 -5.30
CA ALA A 99 -11.82 -6.06 -4.45
C ALA A 99 -11.31 -7.14 -3.46
N LYS A 100 -10.43 -8.05 -3.90
CA LYS A 100 -9.75 -9.01 -3.01
C LYS A 100 -8.93 -8.30 -1.92
N ALA A 101 -8.15 -7.28 -2.29
CA ALA A 101 -7.37 -6.50 -1.34
C ALA A 101 -8.27 -5.78 -0.31
N LEU A 102 -9.43 -5.26 -0.73
CA LEU A 102 -10.42 -4.68 0.19
C LEU A 102 -10.99 -5.71 1.16
N VAL A 103 -11.40 -6.89 0.67
CA VAL A 103 -11.94 -7.95 1.52
C VAL A 103 -10.91 -8.40 2.56
N ALA A 104 -9.66 -8.58 2.14
CA ALA A 104 -8.56 -8.91 3.04
C ALA A 104 -8.33 -7.82 4.11
N TYR A 105 -8.31 -6.55 3.72
CA TYR A 105 -8.18 -5.42 4.66
C TYR A 105 -9.36 -5.37 5.63
N VAL A 106 -10.58 -5.50 5.15
CA VAL A 106 -11.78 -5.46 5.98
C VAL A 106 -11.81 -6.61 6.99
N LYS A 107 -11.38 -7.81 6.61
CA LYS A 107 -11.24 -8.94 7.54
C LYS A 107 -10.16 -8.69 8.59
N SER A 108 -9.08 -7.99 8.26
CA SER A 108 -8.03 -7.67 9.24
C SER A 108 -8.46 -6.62 10.27
N LEU A 109 -9.50 -5.83 10.00
CA LEU A 109 -10.09 -4.89 10.95
C LEU A 109 -10.98 -5.54 12.01
N LYS A 110 -11.58 -6.70 11.70
CA LYS A 110 -12.35 -7.47 12.67
C LYS A 110 -11.40 -8.18 13.64
N LYS A 111 -11.20 -7.55 14.81
CA LYS A 111 -10.58 -8.18 15.98
C LYS A 111 -11.61 -8.98 16.77
#